data_AF-A0A7R9GJA4-F1
#
_entry.id   AF-A0A7R9GJA4-F1
#
_cell.length_a   1.000
_cell.length_b   1.000
_cell.length_c   1.000
_cell.angle_alpha   90.00
_cell.angle_beta   90.00
_cell.angle_gamma   90.00
#
_symmetry.space_group_name_H-M   'P 1'
#
loop_
_entity.id
_entity.type
_entity.pdbx_description
1 polymer ?
#
loop_
_entity_poly.entity_id
_entity_poly.type
_entity_poly.pdbx_seq_one_letter_code
_entity_poly.pdbx_strand_id
1 'polypeptide(L)'
;MRVSSLFANIGMKISTFIAIQETLWKFVILEVNCKEKVKQIIEDEEDHVELNPYIMEHCKVAAEEYCSEYLVKSAHDEDLLECLIRSKPMMNQKPKCAAAITHFQLITMKSMQFSKNFRESCLEDVRKYCRINDPTNAKRDDVINCLSEVMLEEALEDGESDHLSQKCHDELLVQLYQQEEDIDLNPDLKSACEIDMASKCSSVTEHGFGKMLECLRQNFDSLSKPCKDAIFQEDIIAAREEKVDYTLVNVCHGMINRYKCPEDELLDCLKASGMNIPSPREVYKDEPEFDQRCQEVIETRMMEHNYDYRLNPDLHKACNDDVKKFCSRLMDQHSSRHPSLLQGHVIQCLKDQMAQHPETLTQQCRNHVTVVMQEAAKDFRQNPTLRIACRETIRSQCKNKQPDEMEECLKQAFLNRTDKKKNGMIIENECKRQLENIILAAQSDIHLDPELYSVCMPYVRAFCKDVQRGDGR
;
A
#
# COMPACT_ATOMS: atom_id res chain seq x y z
N MET A 1 25.25 13.16 -35.87
CA MET A 1 24.30 13.93 -36.70
C MET A 1 22.98 13.93 -35.96
N ARG A 2 22.46 15.11 -35.61
CA ARG A 2 21.39 15.28 -34.62
C ARG A 2 20.06 14.72 -35.13
N VAL A 3 19.47 13.77 -34.42
CA VAL A 3 18.08 13.29 -34.65
C VAL A 3 17.08 14.46 -34.60
N SER A 4 17.41 15.53 -33.88
CA SER A 4 16.70 16.82 -33.88
C SER A 4 16.55 17.47 -35.27
N SER A 5 17.43 17.14 -36.23
CA SER A 5 17.39 17.68 -37.61
C SER A 5 16.53 16.89 -38.59
N LEU A 6 16.10 15.67 -38.23
CA LEU A 6 15.16 14.88 -39.03
C LEU A 6 13.71 15.34 -38.81
N PHE A 7 13.35 15.73 -37.59
CA PHE A 7 11.96 16.08 -37.26
C PHE A 7 11.60 17.56 -37.50
N ALA A 8 12.58 18.48 -37.44
CA ALA A 8 12.36 19.87 -37.84
C ALA A 8 12.09 20.04 -39.35
N ASN A 9 12.56 19.10 -40.19
CA ASN A 9 12.40 19.17 -41.65
C ASN A 9 11.06 18.64 -42.18
N ILE A 10 10.21 18.03 -41.33
CA ILE A 10 8.93 17.42 -41.75
C ILE A 10 7.72 18.32 -41.42
N GLY A 11 7.88 19.37 -40.61
CA GLY A 11 6.77 20.27 -40.27
C GLY A 11 5.59 19.56 -39.58
N MET A 12 5.85 18.42 -38.93
CA MET A 12 4.85 17.58 -38.30
C MET A 12 4.36 18.25 -37.02
N LYS A 13 3.05 18.49 -36.90
CA LYS A 13 2.48 19.11 -35.68
C LYS A 13 2.67 18.18 -34.48
N ILE A 14 2.88 18.74 -33.29
CA ILE A 14 3.03 18.01 -32.02
C ILE A 14 1.83 17.06 -31.78
N SER A 15 0.61 17.51 -32.11
CA SER A 15 -0.60 16.68 -32.08
C SER A 15 -0.53 15.48 -33.04
N THR A 16 0.21 15.61 -34.15
CA THR A 16 0.44 14.53 -35.11
C THR A 16 1.52 13.56 -34.61
N PHE A 17 2.50 13.99 -33.81
CA PHE A 17 3.48 13.10 -33.18
C PHE A 17 2.84 12.26 -32.06
N ILE A 18 2.08 12.90 -31.17
CA ILE A 18 1.28 12.21 -30.13
C ILE A 18 0.27 11.28 -30.80
N ALA A 19 -0.47 11.77 -31.80
CA ALA A 19 -1.37 10.91 -32.56
C ALA A 19 -0.59 9.78 -33.26
N ILE A 20 0.61 9.99 -33.79
CA ILE A 20 1.41 8.90 -34.35
C ILE A 20 1.77 7.90 -33.23
N GLN A 21 2.36 8.30 -32.11
CA GLN A 21 2.66 7.39 -30.99
C GLN A 21 1.42 6.62 -30.49
N GLU A 22 0.26 7.27 -30.37
CA GLU A 22 -1.02 6.66 -29.92
C GLU A 22 -1.76 5.85 -31.01
N THR A 23 -1.62 6.23 -32.29
CA THR A 23 -2.40 5.69 -33.44
C THR A 23 -1.63 4.64 -34.22
N LEU A 24 -0.29 4.61 -34.12
CA LEU A 24 0.58 3.63 -34.80
C LEU A 24 0.30 2.18 -34.38
N TRP A 25 -0.29 1.93 -33.21
CA TRP A 25 -0.73 0.58 -32.81
C TRP A 25 -2.20 0.29 -33.10
N LYS A 26 -3.04 1.31 -33.28
CA LYS A 26 -4.48 1.14 -33.60
C LYS A 26 -4.73 0.89 -35.09
N PHE A 27 -3.81 1.25 -35.98
CA PHE A 27 -3.95 0.99 -37.41
C PHE A 27 -3.21 -0.28 -37.85
N VAL A 28 -4.01 -1.23 -38.34
CA VAL A 28 -3.61 -2.48 -39.02
C VAL A 28 -2.83 -2.25 -40.33
N ILE A 29 -2.32 -1.03 -40.61
CA ILE A 29 -1.55 -0.75 -41.83
C ILE A 29 -0.42 0.25 -41.53
N LEU A 30 0.58 -0.19 -40.79
CA LEU A 30 1.92 0.35 -40.97
C LEU A 30 2.73 -0.66 -41.77
N GLU A 31 3.43 -0.19 -42.80
CA GLU A 31 4.48 -1.00 -43.42
C GLU A 31 5.43 -1.50 -42.32
N VAL A 32 5.83 -2.77 -42.41
CA VAL A 32 6.71 -3.44 -41.43
C VAL A 32 7.93 -2.57 -41.08
N ASN A 33 8.50 -1.88 -42.07
CA ASN A 33 9.65 -1.00 -41.90
C ASN A 33 9.36 0.25 -41.05
N CYS A 34 8.15 0.81 -41.12
CA CYS A 34 7.75 1.95 -40.31
C CYS A 34 7.58 1.54 -38.84
N LYS A 35 6.94 0.38 -38.59
CA LYS A 35 6.79 -0.18 -37.24
C LYS A 35 8.15 -0.40 -36.56
N GLU A 36 9.10 -1.03 -37.25
CA GLU A 36 10.44 -1.25 -36.71
C GLU A 36 11.19 0.06 -36.44
N LYS A 37 11.05 1.07 -37.30
CA LYS A 37 11.70 2.36 -37.07
C LYS A 37 11.11 3.12 -35.89
N VAL A 38 9.80 3.03 -35.69
CA VAL A 38 9.12 3.60 -34.52
C VAL A 38 9.60 2.91 -33.25
N LYS A 39 9.72 1.57 -33.25
CA LYS A 39 10.23 0.82 -32.10
C LYS A 39 11.60 1.31 -31.68
N GLN A 40 12.53 1.43 -32.64
CA GLN A 40 13.88 1.95 -32.40
C GLN A 40 13.85 3.37 -31.83
N ILE A 41 12.95 4.24 -32.29
CA ILE A 41 12.84 5.60 -31.75
C ILE A 41 12.39 5.57 -30.28
N ILE A 42 11.43 4.72 -29.93
CA ILE A 42 10.94 4.61 -28.54
C ILE A 42 12.06 4.07 -27.64
N GLU A 43 12.79 3.04 -28.09
CA GLU A 43 13.95 2.49 -27.38
C GLU A 43 15.05 3.56 -27.20
N ASP A 44 15.40 4.30 -28.26
CA ASP A 44 16.35 5.41 -28.18
C ASP A 44 15.87 6.53 -27.23
N GLU A 45 14.57 6.84 -27.22
CA GLU A 45 13.96 7.84 -26.31
C GLU A 45 13.86 7.35 -24.87
N GLU A 46 13.88 6.05 -24.61
CA GLU A 46 13.92 5.49 -23.25
C GLU A 46 15.33 5.53 -22.69
N ASP A 47 16.31 5.00 -23.44
CA ASP A 47 17.74 5.05 -23.10
C ASP A 47 18.25 6.50 -22.98
N HIS A 48 17.69 7.42 -23.79
CA HIS A 48 18.09 8.82 -23.85
C HIS A 48 16.87 9.74 -23.91
N VAL A 49 16.23 9.96 -22.75
CA VAL A 49 15.02 10.79 -22.63
C VAL A 49 15.18 12.22 -23.14
N GLU A 50 16.41 12.74 -23.19
CA GLU A 50 16.71 14.02 -23.81
C GLU A 50 16.44 14.08 -25.33
N LEU A 51 16.31 12.91 -25.97
CA LEU A 51 15.88 12.80 -27.37
C LEU A 51 14.38 12.97 -27.53
N ASN A 52 13.58 12.74 -26.48
CA ASN A 52 12.14 12.91 -26.51
C ASN A 52 11.80 14.42 -26.53
N PRO A 53 11.29 14.95 -27.66
CA PRO A 53 11.09 16.38 -27.81
C PRO A 53 10.02 16.93 -26.87
N TYR A 54 9.02 16.11 -26.52
CA TYR A 54 7.90 16.53 -25.68
C TYR A 54 8.28 16.57 -24.20
N ILE A 55 9.02 15.56 -23.72
CA ILE A 55 9.60 15.57 -22.37
C ILE A 55 10.55 16.75 -22.26
N MET A 56 11.46 16.97 -23.20
CA MET A 56 12.41 18.09 -23.09
C MET A 56 11.77 19.47 -23.23
N GLU A 57 10.68 19.61 -23.98
CA GLU A 57 9.93 20.86 -24.04
C GLU A 57 9.31 21.25 -22.68
N HIS A 58 8.81 20.27 -21.93
CA HIS A 58 8.03 20.52 -20.71
C HIS A 58 8.78 20.24 -19.40
N CYS A 59 9.74 19.33 -19.41
CA CYS A 59 10.46 18.84 -18.23
C CYS A 59 11.87 19.38 -18.08
N LYS A 60 12.41 20.15 -19.03
CA LYS A 60 13.79 20.66 -18.93
C LYS A 60 14.09 21.36 -17.61
N VAL A 61 13.20 22.24 -17.15
CA VAL A 61 13.37 22.94 -15.86
C VAL A 61 13.34 21.97 -14.70
N ALA A 62 12.47 20.96 -14.74
CA ALA A 62 12.40 19.94 -13.69
C ALA A 62 13.65 19.06 -13.67
N ALA A 63 14.18 18.70 -14.84
CA ALA A 63 15.43 17.95 -14.97
C ALA A 63 16.61 18.74 -14.37
N GLU A 64 16.70 20.05 -14.64
CA GLU A 64 17.74 20.92 -14.08
C GLU A 64 17.59 21.11 -12.56
N GLU A 65 16.37 21.10 -12.04
CA GLU A 65 16.06 21.33 -10.63
C GLU A 65 16.26 20.08 -9.76
N TYR A 66 15.79 18.92 -10.24
CA TYR A 66 15.74 17.68 -9.45
C TYR A 66 16.73 16.61 -9.91
N CYS A 67 17.14 16.64 -11.18
CA CYS A 67 17.95 15.58 -11.81
C CYS A 67 19.25 16.11 -12.41
N SER A 68 19.79 17.20 -11.86
CA SER A 68 20.94 17.92 -12.44
C SER A 68 22.20 17.06 -12.58
N GLU A 69 22.38 16.06 -11.71
CA GLU A 69 23.50 15.12 -11.75
C GLU A 69 23.51 14.27 -13.03
N TYR A 70 22.32 13.92 -13.53
CA TYR A 70 22.12 13.16 -14.76
C TYR A 70 22.28 14.01 -16.03
N LEU A 71 22.36 15.34 -15.90
CA LEU A 71 22.51 16.26 -17.04
C LEU A 71 23.97 16.58 -17.41
N VAL A 72 24.95 16.32 -16.52
CA VAL A 72 26.29 16.95 -16.63
C VAL A 72 27.41 16.02 -17.09
N LYS A 73 27.29 14.69 -17.08
CA LYS A 73 28.39 13.84 -17.57
C LYS A 73 27.96 12.54 -18.25
N SER A 74 28.68 12.27 -19.33
CA SER A 74 28.96 10.95 -19.89
C SER A 74 29.40 9.95 -18.80
N ALA A 75 28.45 9.22 -18.24
CA ALA A 75 28.67 8.12 -17.31
C ALA A 75 27.61 7.04 -17.58
N HIS A 76 28.06 5.80 -17.53
CA HIS A 76 27.29 4.61 -17.87
C HIS A 76 26.03 4.45 -17.00
N ASP A 77 24.93 4.07 -17.67
CA ASP A 77 23.83 3.22 -17.18
C ASP A 77 22.89 3.68 -16.04
N GLU A 78 22.60 4.98 -15.85
CA GLU A 78 21.40 5.38 -15.06
C GLU A 78 20.60 6.53 -15.70
N ASP A 79 19.29 6.32 -15.79
CA ASP A 79 18.39 7.01 -16.71
C ASP A 79 17.80 8.30 -16.12
N LEU A 80 18.05 9.43 -16.79
CA LEU A 80 17.40 10.72 -16.50
C LEU A 80 15.86 10.58 -16.44
N LEU A 81 15.29 9.65 -17.21
CA LEU A 81 13.87 9.33 -17.18
C LEU A 81 13.42 8.81 -15.81
N GLU A 82 14.17 7.89 -15.22
CA GLU A 82 13.83 7.29 -13.93
C GLU A 82 13.88 8.34 -12.82
N CYS A 83 14.90 9.21 -12.84
CA CYS A 83 14.95 10.35 -11.92
C CYS A 83 13.73 11.27 -12.09
N LEU A 84 13.33 11.57 -13.33
CA LEU A 84 12.15 12.39 -13.61
C LEU A 84 10.85 11.73 -13.12
N ILE A 85 10.70 10.42 -13.29
CA ILE A 85 9.58 9.63 -12.76
C ILE A 85 9.56 9.72 -11.22
N ARG A 86 10.69 9.43 -10.55
CA ARG A 86 10.80 9.50 -9.09
C ARG A 86 10.55 10.90 -8.53
N SER A 87 10.92 11.93 -9.29
CA SER A 87 10.76 13.34 -8.88
C SER A 87 9.37 13.91 -9.19
N LYS A 88 8.56 13.21 -10.00
CA LYS A 88 7.20 13.63 -10.41
C LYS A 88 6.30 14.06 -9.25
N PRO A 89 6.28 13.40 -8.06
CA PRO A 89 5.55 13.86 -6.88
C PRO A 89 5.86 15.31 -6.45
N MET A 90 7.09 15.77 -6.67
CA MET A 90 7.52 17.14 -6.33
C MET A 90 7.14 18.16 -7.42
N MET A 91 6.62 17.71 -8.56
CA MET A 91 6.33 18.54 -9.74
C MET A 91 4.90 19.10 -9.79
N ASN A 92 4.23 19.24 -8.64
CA ASN A 92 2.85 19.75 -8.56
C ASN A 92 2.63 21.10 -9.29
N GLN A 93 3.67 21.94 -9.37
CA GLN A 93 3.62 23.23 -10.09
C GLN A 93 3.98 23.13 -11.58
N LYS A 94 4.32 21.93 -12.07
CA LYS A 94 4.72 21.66 -13.46
C LYS A 94 3.85 20.54 -14.08
N PRO A 95 2.51 20.69 -14.11
CA PRO A 95 1.58 19.63 -14.51
C PRO A 95 1.79 19.14 -15.95
N LYS A 96 2.30 19.99 -16.86
CA LYS A 96 2.64 19.60 -18.23
C LYS A 96 3.81 18.62 -18.30
N CYS A 97 4.81 18.78 -17.42
CA CYS A 97 5.92 17.84 -17.34
C CYS A 97 5.43 16.50 -16.78
N ALA A 98 4.68 16.52 -15.67
CA ALA A 98 4.10 15.31 -15.10
C ALA A 98 3.23 14.55 -16.13
N ALA A 99 2.38 15.25 -16.88
CA ALA A 99 1.59 14.65 -17.95
C ALA A 99 2.44 14.09 -19.11
N ALA A 100 3.55 14.76 -19.46
CA ALA A 100 4.48 14.27 -20.48
C ALA A 100 5.18 12.98 -20.04
N ILE A 101 5.59 12.89 -18.78
CA ILE A 101 6.16 11.69 -18.18
C ILE A 101 5.12 10.55 -18.18
N THR A 102 3.90 10.80 -17.67
CA THR A 102 2.81 9.79 -17.67
C THR A 102 2.51 9.30 -19.09
N HIS A 103 2.44 10.20 -20.06
CA HIS A 103 2.20 9.83 -21.46
C HIS A 103 3.31 8.91 -21.99
N PHE A 104 4.57 9.19 -21.67
CA PHE A 104 5.68 8.32 -22.08
C PHE A 104 5.66 6.97 -21.35
N GLN A 105 5.35 6.95 -20.05
CA GLN A 105 5.13 5.70 -19.29
C GLN A 105 4.03 4.83 -19.93
N LEU A 106 2.91 5.43 -20.40
CA LEU A 106 1.84 4.71 -21.10
C LEU A 106 2.27 4.14 -22.46
N ILE A 107 3.22 4.77 -23.14
CA ILE A 107 3.80 4.26 -24.39
C ILE A 107 4.71 3.07 -24.09
N THR A 108 5.61 3.19 -23.10
CA THR A 108 6.54 2.11 -22.75
C THR A 108 5.82 0.89 -22.16
N MET A 109 4.66 1.07 -21.52
CA MET A 109 3.78 -0.02 -21.10
C MET A 109 3.33 -0.97 -22.23
N LYS A 110 3.32 -0.51 -23.49
CA LYS A 110 2.80 -1.31 -24.61
C LYS A 110 3.59 -2.57 -24.91
N SER A 111 4.87 -2.62 -24.54
CA SER A 111 5.70 -3.80 -24.75
C SER A 111 6.91 -3.81 -23.84
N MET A 112 7.27 -4.99 -23.33
CA MET A 112 8.47 -5.21 -22.51
C MET A 112 9.75 -4.74 -23.22
N GLN A 113 9.79 -4.74 -24.56
CA GLN A 113 10.94 -4.24 -25.31
C GLN A 113 11.25 -2.75 -25.09
N PHE A 114 10.25 -1.94 -24.71
CA PHE A 114 10.40 -0.49 -24.54
C PHE A 114 10.95 -0.09 -23.18
N SER A 115 11.32 -1.06 -22.35
CA SER A 115 11.96 -0.83 -21.06
C SER A 115 13.18 -1.73 -20.99
N LYS A 116 14.34 -1.20 -21.40
CA LYS A 116 15.56 -1.99 -21.54
C LYS A 116 15.98 -2.62 -20.22
N ASN A 117 15.98 -1.85 -19.13
CA ASN A 117 16.36 -2.33 -17.80
C ASN A 117 15.41 -3.45 -17.33
N PHE A 118 14.10 -3.24 -17.44
CA PHE A 118 13.10 -4.28 -17.14
C PHE A 118 13.26 -5.53 -18.00
N ARG A 119 13.46 -5.38 -19.31
CA ARG A 119 13.71 -6.50 -20.21
C ARG A 119 14.97 -7.27 -19.80
N GLU A 120 16.09 -6.58 -19.60
CA GLU A 120 17.38 -7.23 -19.34
C GLU A 120 17.43 -7.88 -17.95
N SER A 121 16.80 -7.27 -16.95
CA SER A 121 16.72 -7.79 -15.59
C SER A 121 15.75 -8.97 -15.46
N CYS A 122 14.61 -8.95 -16.17
CA CYS A 122 13.54 -9.93 -15.95
C CYS A 122 13.38 -11.01 -17.02
N LEU A 123 14.01 -10.92 -18.20
CA LEU A 123 13.72 -11.85 -19.31
C LEU A 123 13.95 -13.33 -18.98
N GLU A 124 14.92 -13.65 -18.13
CA GLU A 124 15.15 -15.03 -17.68
C GLU A 124 14.06 -15.53 -16.74
N ASP A 125 13.67 -14.71 -15.75
CA ASP A 125 12.59 -15.02 -14.82
C ASP A 125 11.24 -15.14 -15.55
N VAL A 126 10.97 -14.28 -16.53
CA VAL A 126 9.77 -14.37 -17.38
C VAL A 126 9.73 -15.69 -18.15
N ARG A 127 10.87 -16.15 -18.70
CA ARG A 127 10.92 -17.46 -19.38
C ARG A 127 10.73 -18.63 -18.42
N LYS A 128 11.15 -18.47 -17.17
CA LYS A 128 11.07 -19.52 -16.15
C LYS A 128 9.64 -19.64 -15.59
N TYR A 129 9.03 -18.52 -15.23
CA TYR A 129 7.78 -18.48 -14.46
C TYR A 129 6.56 -18.17 -15.31
N CYS A 130 6.69 -17.32 -16.33
CA CYS A 130 5.55 -16.85 -17.11
C CYS A 130 5.26 -17.73 -18.34
N ARG A 131 3.98 -18.01 -18.56
CA ARG A 131 3.51 -18.75 -19.76
C ARG A 131 3.31 -17.82 -20.95
N ILE A 132 4.36 -17.10 -21.33
CA ILE A 132 4.35 -16.12 -22.42
C ILE A 132 5.12 -16.65 -23.62
N ASN A 133 4.45 -16.76 -24.78
CA ASN A 133 5.03 -17.35 -26.00
C ASN A 133 6.17 -16.51 -26.60
N ASP A 134 6.05 -15.19 -26.57
CA ASP A 134 7.10 -14.25 -27.01
C ASP A 134 7.33 -13.19 -25.91
N PRO A 135 8.17 -13.50 -24.91
CA PRO A 135 8.46 -12.60 -23.80
C PRO A 135 8.99 -11.23 -24.23
N THR A 136 9.68 -11.14 -25.37
CA THR A 136 10.33 -9.90 -25.81
C THR A 136 9.30 -8.87 -26.30
N ASN A 137 8.29 -9.34 -27.04
CA ASN A 137 7.22 -8.47 -27.57
C ASN A 137 5.95 -8.51 -26.71
N ALA A 138 5.95 -9.25 -25.60
CA ALA A 138 4.83 -9.27 -24.66
C ALA A 138 4.52 -7.86 -24.18
N LYS A 139 3.26 -7.59 -23.83
CA LYS A 139 2.96 -6.31 -23.22
C LYS A 139 3.60 -6.24 -21.84
N ARG A 140 3.97 -5.03 -21.43
CA ARG A 140 4.67 -4.84 -20.17
C ARG A 140 3.75 -5.17 -18.98
N ASP A 141 2.47 -4.80 -19.07
CA ASP A 141 1.43 -5.15 -18.09
C ASP A 141 1.30 -6.67 -17.91
N ASP A 142 1.17 -7.44 -19.00
CA ASP A 142 1.04 -8.90 -18.92
C ASP A 142 2.24 -9.55 -18.18
N VAL A 143 3.44 -8.98 -18.37
CA VAL A 143 4.67 -9.45 -17.71
C VAL A 143 4.72 -9.04 -16.24
N ILE A 144 4.41 -7.77 -15.93
CA ILE A 144 4.35 -7.27 -14.55
C ILE A 144 3.35 -8.10 -13.75
N ASN A 145 2.16 -8.34 -14.28
CA ASN A 145 1.10 -9.09 -13.58
C ASN A 145 1.50 -10.54 -13.34
N CYS A 146 2.17 -11.18 -14.30
CA CYS A 146 2.70 -12.52 -14.08
C CYS A 146 3.76 -12.56 -12.97
N LEU A 147 4.74 -11.66 -13.01
CA LEU A 147 5.82 -11.67 -12.03
C LEU A 147 5.35 -11.19 -10.64
N SER A 148 4.37 -10.28 -10.59
CA SER A 148 3.73 -9.86 -9.34
C SER A 148 2.90 -10.98 -8.73
N GLU A 149 2.26 -11.83 -9.54
CA GLU A 149 1.64 -13.07 -9.06
C GLU A 149 2.68 -14.01 -8.42
N VAL A 150 3.87 -14.16 -9.01
CA VAL A 150 4.97 -14.94 -8.40
C VAL A 150 5.39 -14.35 -7.05
N MET A 151 5.56 -13.02 -6.97
CA MET A 151 5.87 -12.34 -5.71
C MET A 151 4.75 -12.48 -4.67
N LEU A 152 3.49 -12.45 -5.11
CA LEU A 152 2.32 -12.62 -4.25
C LEU A 152 2.24 -14.04 -3.69
N GLU A 153 2.47 -15.06 -4.52
CA GLU A 153 2.56 -16.45 -4.07
C GLU A 153 3.69 -16.61 -3.03
N GLU A 154 4.85 -16.01 -3.28
CA GLU A 154 5.94 -15.96 -2.30
C GLU A 154 5.56 -15.25 -0.99
N ALA A 155 4.81 -14.14 -1.07
CA ALA A 155 4.38 -13.39 0.12
C ALA A 155 3.41 -14.20 0.99
N LEU A 156 2.63 -15.10 0.39
CA LEU A 156 1.60 -15.89 1.06
C LEU A 156 2.09 -17.26 1.55
N GLU A 157 3.20 -17.77 1.03
CA GLU A 157 3.75 -19.09 1.38
C GLU A 157 5.10 -18.99 2.11
N ASP A 158 5.25 -19.62 3.29
CA ASP A 158 6.50 -19.62 4.07
C ASP A 158 7.59 -20.61 3.56
N GLY A 159 7.52 -21.00 2.29
CA GLY A 159 8.42 -22.00 1.70
C GLY A 159 9.73 -21.40 1.15
N GLU A 160 10.75 -22.23 0.98
CA GLU A 160 11.82 -21.98 -0.02
C GLU A 160 11.20 -22.13 -1.42
N SER A 161 10.38 -21.17 -1.83
CA SER A 161 9.81 -21.13 -3.18
C SER A 161 10.87 -20.62 -4.16
N ASP A 162 10.59 -20.84 -5.44
CA ASP A 162 11.38 -20.30 -6.53
C ASP A 162 11.30 -18.75 -6.51
N HIS A 163 12.34 -18.10 -6.01
CA HIS A 163 12.41 -16.63 -5.96
C HIS A 163 12.71 -16.04 -7.35
N LEU A 164 12.19 -14.84 -7.61
CA LEU A 164 12.69 -14.00 -8.70
C LEU A 164 14.17 -13.68 -8.45
N SER A 165 14.94 -13.49 -9.52
CA SER A 165 16.30 -12.98 -9.36
C SER A 165 16.26 -11.60 -8.71
N GLN A 166 17.24 -11.27 -7.86
CA GLN A 166 17.27 -9.96 -7.18
C GLN A 166 17.16 -8.78 -8.16
N LYS A 167 17.81 -8.89 -9.33
CA LYS A 167 17.76 -7.87 -10.38
C LYS A 167 16.35 -7.69 -10.94
N CYS A 168 15.66 -8.79 -11.23
CA CYS A 168 14.29 -8.71 -11.70
C CYS A 168 13.35 -8.21 -10.61
N HIS A 169 13.53 -8.68 -9.38
CA HIS A 169 12.77 -8.23 -8.22
C HIS A 169 12.86 -6.71 -8.05
N ASP A 170 14.06 -6.14 -7.98
CA ASP A 170 14.26 -4.70 -7.78
C ASP A 170 13.62 -3.87 -8.90
N GLU A 171 13.79 -4.30 -10.15
CA GLU A 171 13.21 -3.61 -11.30
C GLU A 171 11.67 -3.78 -11.38
N LEU A 172 11.14 -4.93 -10.96
CA LEU A 172 9.70 -5.15 -10.85
C LEU A 172 9.07 -4.21 -9.81
N LEU A 173 9.74 -3.96 -8.68
CA LEU A 173 9.28 -3.00 -7.68
C LEU A 173 9.22 -1.56 -8.24
N VAL A 174 10.16 -1.18 -9.12
CA VAL A 174 10.09 0.10 -9.84
C VAL A 174 8.84 0.17 -10.72
N GLN A 175 8.48 -0.93 -11.39
CA GLN A 175 7.27 -0.97 -12.21
C GLN A 175 5.98 -0.94 -11.36
N LEU A 176 5.95 -1.68 -10.24
CA LEU A 176 4.80 -1.72 -9.33
C LEU A 176 4.58 -0.36 -8.64
N TYR A 177 5.64 0.32 -8.24
CA TYR A 177 5.54 1.69 -7.70
C TYR A 177 4.92 2.67 -8.72
N GLN A 178 5.24 2.53 -10.01
CA GLN A 178 4.60 3.33 -11.07
C GLN A 178 3.12 2.95 -11.27
N GLN A 179 2.74 1.69 -11.05
CA GLN A 179 1.34 1.25 -11.11
C GLN A 179 0.50 1.78 -9.94
N GLU A 180 1.08 1.89 -8.74
CA GLU A 180 0.49 2.57 -7.57
C GLU A 180 0.34 4.09 -7.79
N GLU A 181 1.24 4.71 -8.56
CA GLU A 181 1.16 6.14 -8.88
C GLU A 181 -0.12 6.51 -9.64
N ASP A 182 -0.48 5.72 -10.65
CA ASP A 182 -1.59 6.05 -11.54
C ASP A 182 -2.27 4.77 -12.03
N ILE A 183 -3.56 4.63 -11.74
CA ILE A 183 -4.36 3.48 -12.16
C ILE A 183 -4.34 3.29 -13.69
N ASP A 184 -4.08 4.35 -14.47
CA ASP A 184 -3.95 4.25 -15.93
C ASP A 184 -2.71 3.46 -16.37
N LEU A 185 -1.71 3.32 -15.48
CA LEU A 185 -0.53 2.49 -15.66
C LEU A 185 -0.75 1.03 -15.21
N ASN A 186 -1.87 0.72 -14.57
CA ASN A 186 -2.31 -0.64 -14.21
C ASN A 186 -3.63 -1.01 -14.92
N PRO A 187 -3.57 -1.51 -16.17
CA PRO A 187 -4.76 -1.82 -16.96
C PRO A 187 -5.70 -2.85 -16.32
N ASP A 188 -5.17 -3.82 -15.59
CA ASP A 188 -5.96 -4.90 -14.96
C ASP A 188 -6.75 -4.37 -13.77
N LEU A 189 -6.09 -3.61 -12.87
CA LEU A 189 -6.75 -2.91 -11.78
C LEU A 189 -7.80 -1.93 -12.29
N LYS A 190 -7.45 -1.12 -13.30
CA LYS A 190 -8.38 -0.17 -13.93
C LYS A 190 -9.61 -0.88 -14.50
N SER A 191 -9.41 -1.99 -15.21
CA SER A 191 -10.52 -2.75 -15.79
C SER A 191 -11.39 -3.40 -14.72
N ALA A 192 -10.79 -3.91 -13.64
CA ALA A 192 -11.53 -4.51 -12.53
C ALA A 192 -12.37 -3.46 -11.77
N CYS A 193 -11.89 -2.22 -11.70
CA CYS A 193 -12.48 -1.14 -10.92
C CYS A 193 -13.28 -0.11 -11.74
N GLU A 194 -13.41 -0.24 -13.06
CA GLU A 194 -14.00 0.78 -13.94
C GLU A 194 -15.37 1.30 -13.47
N ILE A 195 -16.27 0.39 -13.06
CA ILE A 195 -17.60 0.73 -12.55
C ILE A 195 -17.53 1.44 -11.20
N ASP A 196 -16.62 1.01 -10.33
CA ASP A 196 -16.45 1.56 -8.99
C ASP A 196 -15.79 2.95 -9.06
N MET A 197 -14.84 3.17 -9.97
CA MET A 197 -14.26 4.49 -10.25
C MET A 197 -15.35 5.49 -10.61
N ALA A 198 -16.25 5.12 -11.53
CA ALA A 198 -17.33 5.99 -11.99
C ALA A 198 -18.42 6.21 -10.92
N SER A 199 -18.70 5.22 -10.08
CA SER A 199 -19.83 5.28 -9.13
C SER A 199 -19.46 5.72 -7.71
N LYS A 200 -18.23 5.44 -7.26
CA LYS A 200 -17.73 5.72 -5.91
C LYS A 200 -16.72 6.87 -5.89
N CYS A 201 -15.95 7.02 -6.96
CA CYS A 201 -14.83 7.96 -7.05
C CYS A 201 -14.99 9.03 -8.15
N SER A 202 -16.22 9.34 -8.54
CA SER A 202 -16.51 10.33 -9.61
C SER A 202 -16.00 11.74 -9.35
N SER A 203 -15.67 12.09 -8.10
CA SER A 203 -15.05 13.38 -7.74
C SER A 203 -13.56 13.45 -8.07
N VAL A 204 -12.90 12.31 -8.31
CA VAL A 204 -11.49 12.24 -8.68
C VAL A 204 -11.38 12.55 -10.18
N THR A 205 -10.82 13.71 -10.51
CA THR A 205 -10.68 14.19 -11.89
C THR A 205 -9.30 13.92 -12.51
N GLU A 206 -8.30 13.65 -11.66
CA GLU A 206 -6.94 13.27 -12.04
C GLU A 206 -6.62 11.95 -11.35
N HIS A 207 -6.20 10.95 -12.11
CA HIS A 207 -5.94 9.60 -11.58
C HIS A 207 -4.58 9.46 -10.89
N GLY A 208 -3.56 10.14 -11.40
CA GLY A 208 -2.19 10.08 -10.91
C GLY A 208 -2.00 10.60 -9.48
N PHE A 209 -0.76 10.42 -8.99
CA PHE A 209 -0.35 10.68 -7.60
C PHE A 209 -1.11 9.80 -6.56
N GLY A 210 -1.47 8.57 -6.93
CA GLY A 210 -2.20 7.61 -6.10
C GLY A 210 -3.67 7.96 -5.83
N LYS A 211 -4.16 9.09 -6.34
CA LYS A 211 -5.46 9.67 -5.94
C LYS A 211 -6.63 8.72 -6.19
N MET A 212 -6.65 8.03 -7.34
CA MET A 212 -7.75 7.11 -7.66
C MET A 212 -7.71 5.87 -6.77
N LEU A 213 -6.53 5.29 -6.56
CA LEU A 213 -6.35 4.10 -5.73
C LEU A 213 -6.71 4.38 -4.26
N GLU A 214 -6.26 5.52 -3.70
CA GLU A 214 -6.65 5.94 -2.35
C GLU A 214 -8.16 6.17 -2.22
N CYS A 215 -8.82 6.71 -3.25
CA CYS A 215 -10.28 6.84 -3.23
C CYS A 215 -10.98 5.48 -3.20
N LEU A 216 -10.49 4.52 -3.98
CA LEU A 216 -11.03 3.16 -3.98
C LEU A 216 -10.81 2.48 -2.61
N ARG A 217 -9.60 2.56 -2.04
CA ARG A 217 -9.28 2.09 -0.68
C ARG A 217 -10.22 2.68 0.38
N GLN A 218 -10.47 3.99 0.35
CA GLN A 218 -11.42 4.65 1.26
C GLN A 218 -12.87 4.15 1.12
N ASN A 219 -13.25 3.66 -0.05
CA ASN A 219 -14.60 3.16 -0.34
C ASN A 219 -14.68 1.63 -0.38
N PHE A 220 -13.63 0.94 0.08
CA PHE A 220 -13.37 -0.48 -0.12
C PHE A 220 -14.58 -1.38 0.18
N ASP A 221 -15.23 -1.21 1.33
CA ASP A 221 -16.39 -2.00 1.75
C ASP A 221 -17.54 -1.99 0.72
N SER A 222 -17.67 -0.92 -0.06
CA SER A 222 -18.77 -0.69 -0.99
C SER A 222 -18.46 -1.01 -2.45
N LEU A 223 -17.22 -1.43 -2.74
CA LEU A 223 -16.75 -1.76 -4.08
C LEU A 223 -17.31 -3.11 -4.56
N SER A 224 -17.31 -3.29 -5.88
CA SER A 224 -17.59 -4.58 -6.51
C SER A 224 -16.54 -5.62 -6.14
N LYS A 225 -16.93 -6.91 -6.22
CA LYS A 225 -16.00 -8.01 -5.91
C LYS A 225 -14.73 -7.99 -6.78
N PRO A 226 -14.81 -7.83 -8.13
CA PRO A 226 -13.61 -7.78 -8.96
C PRO A 226 -12.63 -6.68 -8.52
N CYS A 227 -13.14 -5.49 -8.20
CA CYS A 227 -12.29 -4.38 -7.75
C CYS A 227 -11.69 -4.65 -6.36
N LYS A 228 -12.45 -5.23 -5.43
CA LYS A 228 -11.94 -5.65 -4.12
C LYS A 228 -10.81 -6.66 -4.24
N ASP A 229 -11.01 -7.68 -5.07
CA ASP A 229 -10.02 -8.75 -5.26
C ASP A 229 -8.73 -8.18 -5.85
N ALA A 230 -8.83 -7.28 -6.85
CA ALA A 230 -7.66 -6.63 -7.46
C ALA A 230 -6.91 -5.73 -6.47
N ILE A 231 -7.61 -4.82 -5.77
CA ILE A 231 -6.97 -3.95 -4.75
C ILE A 231 -6.31 -4.77 -3.65
N PHE A 232 -6.95 -5.86 -3.22
CA PHE A 232 -6.40 -6.71 -2.18
C PHE A 232 -5.07 -7.36 -2.60
N GLN A 233 -4.87 -7.68 -3.87
CA GLN A 233 -3.60 -8.20 -4.38
C GLN A 233 -2.51 -7.11 -4.35
N GLU A 234 -2.84 -5.90 -4.80
CA GLU A 234 -1.93 -4.75 -4.75
C GLU A 234 -1.53 -4.44 -3.29
N ASP A 235 -2.50 -4.42 -2.38
CA ASP A 235 -2.28 -4.11 -0.97
C ASP A 235 -1.41 -5.17 -0.25
N ILE A 236 -1.47 -6.45 -0.63
CA ILE A 236 -0.55 -7.47 -0.06
C ILE A 236 0.90 -7.16 -0.46
N ILE A 237 1.12 -6.84 -1.74
CA ILE A 237 2.45 -6.52 -2.25
C ILE A 237 2.95 -5.24 -1.59
N ALA A 238 2.14 -4.17 -1.57
CA ALA A 238 2.50 -2.90 -0.96
C ALA A 238 2.75 -3.01 0.57
N ALA A 239 2.03 -3.88 1.27
CA ALA A 239 2.27 -4.13 2.70
C ALA A 239 3.61 -4.82 2.93
N ARG A 240 4.03 -5.74 2.05
CA ARG A 240 5.32 -6.46 2.18
C ARG A 240 6.50 -5.63 1.68
N GLU A 241 6.29 -4.87 0.61
CA GLU A 241 7.28 -4.03 -0.05
C GLU A 241 6.86 -2.56 0.11
N GLU A 242 7.01 -2.00 1.30
CA GLU A 242 6.47 -0.69 1.68
C GLU A 242 6.95 0.48 0.77
N LYS A 243 8.08 0.31 0.09
CA LYS A 243 8.59 1.25 -0.91
C LYS A 243 7.76 1.30 -2.20
N VAL A 244 6.89 0.32 -2.45
CA VAL A 244 5.92 0.28 -3.56
C VAL A 244 4.71 1.15 -3.25
N ASP A 245 4.33 1.32 -1.96
CA ASP A 245 3.21 2.16 -1.56
C ASP A 245 3.51 3.64 -1.86
N TYR A 246 3.04 4.06 -3.04
CA TYR A 246 3.30 5.39 -3.57
C TYR A 246 2.82 6.48 -2.61
N THR A 247 1.65 6.30 -1.99
CA THR A 247 1.08 7.29 -1.08
C THR A 247 1.92 7.39 0.20
N LEU A 248 2.28 6.25 0.81
CA LEU A 248 3.13 6.21 2.00
C LEU A 248 4.47 6.89 1.73
N VAL A 249 5.20 6.47 0.71
CA VAL A 249 6.54 6.99 0.38
C VAL A 249 6.50 8.50 0.13
N ASN A 250 5.51 9.00 -0.63
CA ASN A 250 5.51 10.39 -1.06
C ASN A 250 4.89 11.35 -0.05
N VAL A 251 3.78 10.96 0.60
CA VAL A 251 3.17 11.80 1.65
C VAL A 251 4.10 11.86 2.87
N CYS A 252 4.75 10.75 3.23
CA CYS A 252 5.67 10.69 4.34
C CYS A 252 7.13 11.02 3.99
N HIS A 253 7.46 11.39 2.75
CA HIS A 253 8.84 11.65 2.31
C HIS A 253 9.64 12.56 3.26
N GLY A 254 9.01 13.64 3.73
CA GLY A 254 9.63 14.56 4.69
C GLY A 254 9.95 13.91 6.04
N MET A 255 9.07 13.04 6.53
CA MET A 255 9.26 12.30 7.79
C MET A 255 10.28 11.16 7.61
N ILE A 256 10.20 10.39 6.53
CA ILE A 256 11.16 9.33 6.17
C ILE A 256 12.60 9.89 6.17
N ASN A 257 12.81 11.01 5.48
CA ASN A 257 14.12 11.66 5.42
C ASN A 257 14.60 12.23 6.76
N ARG A 258 13.68 12.72 7.58
CA ARG A 258 13.98 13.31 8.89
C ARG A 258 14.40 12.25 9.89
N TYR A 259 13.64 11.16 9.98
CA TYR A 259 13.87 10.08 10.94
C TYR A 259 14.82 8.99 10.41
N LYS A 260 15.23 9.09 9.14
CA LYS A 260 16.13 8.12 8.49
C LYS A 260 15.56 6.72 8.54
N CYS A 261 14.29 6.61 8.14
CA CYS A 261 13.61 5.32 8.10
C CYS A 261 14.24 4.40 7.04
N PRO A 262 14.55 3.14 7.40
CA PRO A 262 14.94 2.11 6.43
C PRO A 262 13.82 1.88 5.40
N GLU A 263 14.17 1.61 4.14
CA GLU A 263 13.20 1.40 3.06
C GLU A 263 12.33 0.14 3.24
N ASP A 264 12.83 -0.82 4.03
CA ASP A 264 12.21 -2.11 4.35
C ASP A 264 11.40 -2.09 5.67
N GLU A 265 11.46 -0.99 6.43
CA GLU A 265 10.76 -0.82 7.73
C GLU A 265 10.18 0.60 7.85
N LEU A 266 9.64 1.16 6.76
CA LEU A 266 9.11 2.52 6.71
C LEU A 266 7.95 2.70 7.69
N LEU A 267 6.93 1.84 7.64
CA LEU A 267 5.73 1.98 8.45
C LEU A 267 6.07 1.87 9.94
N ASP A 268 6.88 0.90 10.34
CA ASP A 268 7.30 0.72 11.73
C ASP A 268 8.18 1.85 12.25
N CYS A 269 9.13 2.32 11.43
CA CYS A 269 9.93 3.50 11.76
C CYS A 269 9.05 4.76 11.93
N LEU A 270 8.12 4.99 11.01
CA LEU A 270 7.23 6.13 11.04
C LEU A 270 6.25 6.06 12.22
N LYS A 271 5.68 4.89 12.50
CA LYS A 271 4.88 4.59 13.70
C LYS A 271 5.63 4.96 14.97
N ALA A 272 6.86 4.46 15.13
CA ALA A 272 7.68 4.75 16.30
C ALA A 272 8.01 6.24 16.40
N SER A 273 8.22 6.92 15.27
CA SER A 273 8.56 8.34 15.23
C SER A 273 7.36 9.24 15.55
N GLY A 274 6.16 8.90 15.07
CA GLY A 274 4.90 9.64 15.33
C GLY A 274 4.34 9.40 16.74
N MET A 275 4.48 8.19 17.28
CA MET A 275 4.02 7.85 18.65
C MET A 275 4.87 8.45 19.77
N ASN A 276 6.06 8.99 19.48
CA ASN A 276 6.93 9.64 20.47
C ASN A 276 6.61 11.12 20.69
N ILE A 277 5.54 11.65 20.08
CA ILE A 277 5.10 13.03 20.33
C ILE A 277 4.27 13.04 21.62
N PRO A 278 4.72 13.73 22.69
CA PRO A 278 3.90 13.93 23.86
C PRO A 278 2.61 14.64 23.47
N SER A 279 1.47 14.21 24.05
CA SER A 279 0.23 14.99 24.00
C SER A 279 0.50 16.43 24.47
N PRO A 280 -0.31 17.43 24.06
CA PRO A 280 -0.01 18.85 24.19
C PRO A 280 -0.02 19.30 25.66
N ARG A 281 1.02 18.94 26.40
CA ARG A 281 1.28 19.41 27.74
C ARG A 281 2.71 19.18 28.20
N GLU A 282 3.71 19.28 27.33
CA GLU A 282 5.05 19.65 27.78
C GLU A 282 5.87 20.32 26.69
N VAL A 283 6.11 21.60 26.94
CA VAL A 283 6.85 22.61 26.20
C VAL A 283 8.21 22.11 25.67
N TYR A 284 8.33 21.95 24.36
CA TYR A 284 9.52 22.32 23.59
C TYR A 284 9.08 23.06 22.32
N LYS A 285 9.46 24.33 22.21
CA LYS A 285 8.92 25.29 21.23
C LYS A 285 9.59 25.25 19.85
N ASP A 286 10.55 24.36 19.63
CA ASP A 286 11.44 24.41 18.46
C ASP A 286 11.51 23.11 17.66
N GLU A 287 10.74 22.08 18.01
CA GLU A 287 10.66 20.86 17.18
C GLU A 287 9.53 20.97 16.15
N PRO A 288 9.83 20.81 14.84
CA PRO A 288 8.81 20.66 13.81
C PRO A 288 7.90 19.48 14.17
N GLU A 289 6.61 19.78 14.26
CA GLU A 289 5.54 18.81 14.45
C GLU A 289 5.58 17.74 13.36
N PHE A 290 5.25 16.50 13.72
CA PHE A 290 5.13 15.41 12.76
C PHE A 290 4.02 15.74 11.74
N ASP A 291 4.25 15.47 10.46
CA ASP A 291 3.29 15.85 9.42
C ASP A 291 1.97 15.08 9.59
N GLN A 292 0.89 15.82 9.81
CA GLN A 292 -0.44 15.25 10.08
C GLN A 292 -0.97 14.40 8.91
N ARG A 293 -0.63 14.72 7.66
CA ARG A 293 -1.07 13.92 6.51
C ARG A 293 -0.31 12.59 6.47
N CYS A 294 0.97 12.61 6.82
CA CYS A 294 1.73 11.37 7.01
C CYS A 294 1.13 10.52 8.14
N GLN A 295 0.77 11.14 9.26
CA GLN A 295 0.08 10.46 10.37
C GLN A 295 -1.23 9.79 9.92
N GLU A 296 -2.04 10.48 9.12
CA GLU A 296 -3.29 9.93 8.56
C GLU A 296 -3.05 8.73 7.64
N VAL A 297 -1.99 8.75 6.82
CA VAL A 297 -1.61 7.61 5.96
C VAL A 297 -1.19 6.41 6.82
N ILE A 298 -0.33 6.62 7.82
CA ILE A 298 0.11 5.56 8.75
C ILE A 298 -1.09 4.92 9.44
N GLU A 299 -1.99 5.72 10.01
CA GLU A 299 -3.20 5.22 10.66
C GLU A 299 -4.08 4.43 9.71
N THR A 300 -4.17 4.86 8.45
CA THR A 300 -4.92 4.17 7.40
C THR A 300 -4.31 2.80 7.08
N ARG A 301 -2.99 2.72 6.87
CA ARG A 301 -2.30 1.44 6.65
C ARG A 301 -2.43 0.49 7.83
N MET A 302 -2.33 0.98 9.06
CA MET A 302 -2.55 0.16 10.25
C MET A 302 -3.98 -0.41 10.32
N MET A 303 -4.99 0.34 9.88
CA MET A 303 -6.36 -0.17 9.78
C MET A 303 -6.50 -1.24 8.68
N GLU A 304 -5.88 -1.02 7.52
CA GLU A 304 -5.88 -1.93 6.38
C GLU A 304 -5.18 -3.25 6.72
N HIS A 305 -3.99 -3.19 7.31
CA HIS A 305 -3.20 -4.35 7.76
C HIS A 305 -3.99 -5.24 8.73
N ASN A 306 -4.81 -4.65 9.61
CA ASN A 306 -5.61 -5.41 10.57
C ASN A 306 -6.95 -5.90 9.99
N TYR A 307 -7.37 -5.42 8.80
CA TYR A 307 -8.59 -5.86 8.15
C TYR A 307 -8.50 -7.29 7.63
N ASP A 308 -7.32 -7.76 7.26
CA ASP A 308 -7.05 -9.16 6.90
C ASP A 308 -5.63 -9.51 7.36
N TYR A 309 -5.43 -10.64 8.02
CA TYR A 309 -4.12 -10.99 8.59
C TYR A 309 -3.00 -11.09 7.54
N ARG A 310 -3.35 -11.32 6.26
CA ARG A 310 -2.41 -11.38 5.13
C ARG A 310 -1.90 -10.00 4.69
N LEU A 311 -2.60 -8.93 5.06
CA LEU A 311 -2.15 -7.55 4.87
C LEU A 311 -1.21 -7.09 5.98
N ASN A 312 -0.96 -7.92 7.00
CA ASN A 312 -0.01 -7.63 8.06
C ASN A 312 1.17 -8.61 7.94
N PRO A 313 2.28 -8.24 7.28
CA PRO A 313 3.38 -9.16 6.96
C PRO A 313 3.98 -9.84 8.19
N ASP A 314 4.17 -9.08 9.27
CA ASP A 314 4.70 -9.60 10.54
C ASP A 314 3.78 -10.62 11.17
N LEU A 315 2.48 -10.30 11.25
CA LEU A 315 1.49 -11.22 11.80
C LEU A 315 1.33 -12.45 10.91
N HIS A 316 1.26 -12.28 9.59
CA HIS A 316 1.17 -13.36 8.62
C HIS A 316 2.34 -14.33 8.82
N LYS A 317 3.58 -13.83 8.74
CA LYS A 317 4.81 -14.62 8.92
C LYS A 317 4.87 -15.32 10.28
N ALA A 318 4.51 -14.62 11.35
CA ALA A 318 4.60 -15.18 12.70
C ALA A 318 3.50 -16.20 13.02
N CYS A 319 2.32 -16.09 12.37
CA CYS A 319 1.13 -16.87 12.73
C CYS A 319 0.65 -17.84 11.65
N ASN A 320 1.24 -17.90 10.46
CA ASN A 320 0.68 -18.68 9.34
C ASN A 320 0.37 -20.15 9.71
N ASP A 321 1.31 -20.84 10.36
CA ASP A 321 1.13 -22.23 10.79
C ASP A 321 0.05 -22.38 11.86
N ASP A 322 -0.02 -21.43 12.80
CA ASP A 322 -1.05 -21.39 13.82
C ASP A 322 -2.44 -21.13 13.20
N VAL A 323 -2.53 -20.26 12.20
CA VAL A 323 -3.76 -19.99 11.43
C VAL A 323 -4.22 -21.25 10.71
N LYS A 324 -3.33 -21.95 10.00
CA LYS A 324 -3.63 -23.23 9.33
C LYS A 324 -4.13 -24.28 10.33
N LYS A 325 -3.56 -24.32 11.53
CA LYS A 325 -3.89 -25.32 12.54
C LYS A 325 -5.19 -25.03 13.29
N PHE A 326 -5.40 -23.80 13.72
CA PHE A 326 -6.48 -23.43 14.65
C PHE A 326 -7.63 -22.66 13.99
N CYS A 327 -7.34 -21.95 12.90
CA CYS A 327 -8.30 -21.06 12.22
C CYS A 327 -8.66 -21.55 10.80
N SER A 328 -8.28 -22.77 10.42
CA SER A 328 -8.54 -23.36 9.08
C SER A 328 -10.00 -23.31 8.65
N ARG A 329 -10.96 -23.47 9.58
CA ARG A 329 -12.39 -23.37 9.25
C ARG A 329 -12.78 -22.02 8.63
N LEU A 330 -12.14 -20.94 9.06
CA LEU A 330 -12.37 -19.62 8.49
C LEU A 330 -11.77 -19.55 7.08
N MET A 331 -10.57 -20.12 6.89
CA MET A 331 -9.94 -20.20 5.58
C MET A 331 -10.78 -21.03 4.60
N ASP A 332 -11.27 -22.20 5.01
CA ASP A 332 -12.04 -23.14 4.19
C ASP A 332 -13.40 -22.59 3.74
N GLN A 333 -14.04 -21.76 4.57
CA GLN A 333 -15.29 -21.08 4.22
C GLN A 333 -15.09 -20.00 3.14
N HIS A 334 -13.85 -19.57 2.93
CA HIS A 334 -13.45 -18.50 2.03
C HIS A 334 -12.58 -18.97 0.84
N SER A 335 -12.32 -20.29 0.72
CA SER A 335 -11.48 -20.99 -0.29
C SER A 335 -11.99 -20.97 -1.75
N SER A 336 -12.76 -19.95 -2.14
CA SER A 336 -12.95 -19.70 -3.58
C SER A 336 -11.61 -19.24 -4.19
N ARG A 337 -11.37 -19.46 -5.49
CA ARG A 337 -10.21 -18.90 -6.25
C ARG A 337 -10.06 -17.35 -6.20
N HIS A 338 -10.88 -16.69 -5.39
CA HIS A 338 -10.99 -15.27 -5.18
C HIS A 338 -11.13 -15.07 -3.67
N PRO A 339 -10.12 -14.52 -2.97
CA PRO A 339 -10.14 -14.43 -1.52
C PRO A 339 -11.35 -13.61 -1.06
N SER A 340 -12.23 -14.22 -0.28
CA SER A 340 -13.17 -13.37 0.48
C SER A 340 -12.39 -12.73 1.61
N LEU A 341 -12.53 -11.42 1.75
CA LEU A 341 -11.87 -10.65 2.81
C LEU A 341 -12.26 -11.20 4.17
N LEU A 342 -11.26 -11.38 5.04
CA LEU A 342 -11.46 -12.03 6.33
C LEU A 342 -11.93 -11.07 7.41
N GLN A 343 -11.93 -9.74 7.17
CA GLN A 343 -12.48 -8.69 8.05
C GLN A 343 -12.04 -8.81 9.52
N GLY A 344 -10.80 -9.22 9.75
CA GLY A 344 -10.22 -9.45 11.07
C GLY A 344 -10.68 -10.71 11.81
N HIS A 345 -11.47 -11.59 11.20
CA HIS A 345 -11.95 -12.81 11.85
C HIS A 345 -10.81 -13.79 12.19
N VAL A 346 -9.74 -13.85 11.37
CA VAL A 346 -8.55 -14.65 11.70
C VAL A 346 -7.82 -14.08 12.90
N ILE A 347 -7.64 -12.75 12.95
CA ILE A 347 -7.06 -12.08 14.12
C ILE A 347 -7.91 -12.37 15.37
N GLN A 348 -9.24 -12.33 15.26
CA GLN A 348 -10.13 -12.68 16.37
C GLN A 348 -9.99 -14.15 16.78
N CYS A 349 -9.88 -15.08 15.83
CA CYS A 349 -9.64 -16.49 16.12
C CYS A 349 -8.33 -16.70 16.89
N LEU A 350 -7.25 -16.03 16.47
CA LEU A 350 -5.96 -16.07 17.18
C LEU A 350 -6.07 -15.50 18.60
N LYS A 351 -6.78 -14.38 18.79
CA LYS A 351 -7.06 -13.80 20.11
C LYS A 351 -7.85 -14.78 20.99
N ASP A 352 -8.90 -15.39 20.46
CA ASP A 352 -9.74 -16.36 21.18
C ASP A 352 -8.91 -17.61 21.57
N GLN A 353 -8.06 -18.10 20.67
CA GLN A 353 -7.15 -19.22 20.92
C GLN A 353 -6.11 -18.87 21.99
N MET A 354 -5.55 -17.67 21.94
CA MET A 354 -4.58 -17.18 22.93
C MET A 354 -5.21 -17.03 24.32
N ALA A 355 -6.46 -16.59 24.40
CA ALA A 355 -7.18 -16.44 25.67
C ALA A 355 -7.58 -17.79 26.29
N GLN A 356 -7.98 -18.77 25.47
CA GLN A 356 -8.47 -20.06 25.96
C GLN A 356 -7.35 -21.08 26.18
N HIS A 357 -6.36 -21.10 25.28
CA HIS A 357 -5.31 -22.12 25.19
C HIS A 357 -3.95 -21.49 24.80
N PRO A 358 -3.41 -20.55 25.60
CA PRO A 358 -2.22 -19.77 25.26
C PRO A 358 -1.03 -20.66 24.87
N GLU A 359 -0.85 -21.81 25.52
CA GLU A 359 0.23 -22.77 25.28
C GLU A 359 0.23 -23.41 23.89
N THR A 360 -0.88 -23.31 23.16
CA THR A 360 -1.06 -24.00 21.87
C THR A 360 -0.55 -23.21 20.67
N LEU A 361 -0.53 -21.87 20.76
CA LEU A 361 0.07 -21.00 19.76
C LEU A 361 1.60 -21.04 19.84
N THR A 362 2.29 -20.68 18.77
CA THR A 362 3.73 -20.43 18.84
C THR A 362 4.04 -19.16 19.64
N GLN A 363 5.23 -19.05 20.23
CA GLN A 363 5.63 -17.83 20.95
C GLN A 363 5.71 -16.63 20.01
N GLN A 364 6.18 -16.83 18.77
CA GLN A 364 6.23 -15.78 17.75
C GLN A 364 4.83 -15.26 17.46
N CYS A 365 3.86 -16.15 17.17
CA CYS A 365 2.49 -15.72 16.93
C CYS A 365 1.88 -15.00 18.14
N ARG A 366 2.05 -15.53 19.37
CA ARG A 366 1.55 -14.86 20.59
C ARG A 366 2.10 -13.43 20.74
N ASN A 367 3.39 -13.24 20.49
CA ASN A 367 4.02 -11.92 20.59
C ASN A 367 3.38 -10.93 19.61
N HIS A 368 3.21 -11.32 18.34
CA HIS A 368 2.61 -10.43 17.34
C HIS A 368 1.11 -10.21 17.55
N VAL A 369 0.36 -11.22 17.98
CA VAL A 369 -1.05 -11.05 18.39
C VAL A 369 -1.16 -10.05 19.56
N THR A 370 -0.23 -10.10 20.52
CA THR A 370 -0.17 -9.15 21.64
C THR A 370 0.11 -7.72 21.15
N VAL A 371 1.05 -7.54 20.21
CA VAL A 371 1.33 -6.23 19.60
C VAL A 371 0.07 -5.69 18.91
N VAL A 372 -0.59 -6.49 18.08
CA VAL A 372 -1.84 -6.11 17.40
C VAL A 372 -2.94 -5.75 18.40
N MET A 373 -3.04 -6.46 19.54
CA MET A 373 -4.00 -6.14 20.60
C MET A 373 -3.69 -4.80 21.28
N GLN A 374 -2.41 -4.51 21.57
CA GLN A 374 -1.98 -3.27 22.21
C GLN A 374 -2.15 -2.05 21.29
N GLU A 375 -1.86 -2.19 19.99
CA GLU A 375 -2.08 -1.14 19.01
C GLU A 375 -3.57 -0.85 18.84
N ALA A 376 -4.39 -1.91 18.73
CA ALA A 376 -5.84 -1.79 18.62
C ALA A 376 -6.53 -1.21 19.88
N ALA A 377 -5.92 -1.36 21.07
CA ALA A 377 -6.42 -0.74 22.29
C ALA A 377 -6.20 0.79 22.32
N LYS A 378 -5.18 1.29 21.61
CA LYS A 378 -4.91 2.74 21.48
C LYS A 378 -5.80 3.40 20.44
N ASP A 379 -6.16 2.67 19.40
CA ASP A 379 -7.08 3.12 18.35
C ASP A 379 -8.04 2.00 17.96
N PHE A 380 -9.29 2.12 18.43
CA PHE A 380 -10.34 1.15 18.18
C PHE A 380 -10.58 0.87 16.69
N ARG A 381 -10.22 1.81 15.79
CA ARG A 381 -10.42 1.65 14.34
C ARG A 381 -9.58 0.52 13.77
N GLN A 382 -8.46 0.19 14.43
CA GLN A 382 -7.59 -0.93 14.09
C GLN A 382 -8.15 -2.29 14.57
N ASN A 383 -9.30 -2.29 15.27
CA ASN A 383 -10.05 -3.49 15.60
C ASN A 383 -11.29 -3.62 14.67
N PRO A 384 -11.16 -4.24 13.48
CA PRO A 384 -12.25 -4.29 12.51
C PRO A 384 -13.47 -5.06 13.03
N THR A 385 -13.29 -6.15 13.79
CA THR A 385 -14.41 -6.93 14.33
C THR A 385 -15.22 -6.11 15.32
N LEU A 386 -14.56 -5.34 16.20
CA LEU A 386 -15.24 -4.39 17.09
C LEU A 386 -15.95 -3.28 16.30
N ARG A 387 -15.26 -2.63 15.36
CA ARG A 387 -15.80 -1.53 14.56
C ARG A 387 -17.05 -1.94 13.78
N ILE A 388 -17.02 -3.13 13.17
CA ILE A 388 -18.15 -3.69 12.42
C ILE A 388 -19.29 -4.07 13.37
N ALA A 389 -18.98 -4.78 14.45
CA ALA A 389 -19.99 -5.29 15.38
C ALA A 389 -20.72 -4.17 16.13
N CYS A 390 -20.03 -3.09 16.48
CA CYS A 390 -20.54 -1.97 17.27
C CYS A 390 -21.00 -0.76 16.44
N ARG A 391 -21.17 -0.91 15.12
CA ARG A 391 -21.44 0.21 14.20
C ARG A 391 -22.61 1.10 14.63
N GLU A 392 -23.74 0.54 15.03
CA GLU A 392 -24.91 1.34 15.43
C GLU A 392 -24.72 1.96 16.81
N THR A 393 -24.07 1.25 17.74
CA THR A 393 -23.69 1.81 19.05
C THR A 393 -22.74 2.99 18.88
N ILE A 394 -21.72 2.90 18.03
CA ILE A 394 -20.79 3.99 17.70
C ILE A 394 -21.58 5.19 17.16
N ARG A 395 -22.44 4.96 16.16
CA ARG A 395 -23.23 6.02 15.50
C ARG A 395 -24.21 6.72 16.44
N SER A 396 -24.81 6.00 17.37
CA SER A 396 -25.90 6.50 18.21
C SER A 396 -25.46 7.01 19.59
N GLN A 397 -24.42 6.41 20.18
CA GLN A 397 -23.99 6.69 21.56
C GLN A 397 -22.59 7.31 21.65
N CYS A 398 -21.68 6.98 20.74
CA CYS A 398 -20.27 7.42 20.79
C CYS A 398 -19.88 8.37 19.64
N LYS A 399 -20.85 8.96 18.93
CA LYS A 399 -20.63 9.74 17.69
C LYS A 399 -19.58 10.85 17.78
N ASN A 400 -19.45 11.51 18.93
CA ASN A 400 -18.56 12.67 19.10
C ASN A 400 -17.27 12.34 19.85
N LYS A 401 -16.93 11.05 19.97
CA LYS A 401 -15.72 10.60 20.65
C LYS A 401 -14.55 10.58 19.68
N GLN A 402 -13.39 10.99 20.17
CA GLN A 402 -12.13 10.82 19.45
C GLN A 402 -11.79 9.33 19.37
N PRO A 403 -10.94 8.90 18.42
CA PRO A 403 -10.60 7.49 18.25
C PRO A 403 -10.08 6.81 19.53
N ASP A 404 -9.24 7.51 20.30
CA ASP A 404 -8.66 7.06 21.58
C ASP A 404 -9.68 7.00 22.74
N GLU A 405 -10.76 7.79 22.68
CA GLU A 405 -11.86 7.74 23.67
C GLU A 405 -12.98 6.75 23.31
N MET A 406 -12.96 6.20 22.08
CA MET A 406 -14.09 5.44 21.55
C MET A 406 -14.27 4.10 22.29
N GLU A 407 -13.19 3.38 22.55
CA GLU A 407 -13.26 2.09 23.23
C GLU A 407 -13.86 2.25 24.64
N GLU A 408 -13.43 3.27 25.38
CA GLU A 408 -13.97 3.55 26.72
C GLU A 408 -15.44 3.95 26.66
N CYS A 409 -15.85 4.75 25.67
CA CYS A 409 -17.27 5.04 25.45
C CYS A 409 -18.10 3.77 25.22
N LEU A 410 -17.59 2.82 24.43
CA LEU A 410 -18.26 1.55 24.17
C LEU A 410 -18.35 0.68 25.43
N LYS A 411 -17.27 0.60 26.23
CA LYS A 411 -17.25 -0.06 27.54
C LYS A 411 -18.30 0.55 28.47
N GLN A 412 -18.37 1.87 28.56
CA GLN A 412 -19.36 2.58 29.37
C GLN A 412 -20.80 2.33 28.87
N ALA A 413 -21.04 2.32 27.56
CA ALA A 413 -22.35 1.99 27.00
C ALA A 413 -22.77 0.56 27.40
N PHE A 414 -21.83 -0.39 27.35
CA PHE A 414 -22.05 -1.78 27.77
C PHE A 414 -22.41 -1.88 29.26
N LEU A 415 -21.65 -1.23 30.14
CA LEU A 415 -21.85 -1.27 31.59
C LEU A 415 -23.15 -0.56 32.04
N ASN A 416 -23.50 0.57 31.43
CA ASN A 416 -24.70 1.35 31.80
C ASN A 416 -26.03 0.63 31.47
N ARG A 417 -25.99 -0.52 30.79
CA ARG A 417 -27.15 -1.32 30.41
C ARG A 417 -27.76 -2.11 31.58
N THR A 418 -27.02 -2.29 32.68
CA THR A 418 -27.55 -2.89 33.91
C THR A 418 -28.51 -1.97 34.68
N ASP A 419 -28.55 -0.68 34.32
CA ASP A 419 -29.39 0.31 34.99
C ASP A 419 -30.81 0.32 34.39
N LYS A 420 -31.72 -0.43 35.02
CA LYS A 420 -33.15 -0.59 34.63
C LYS A 420 -33.96 0.72 34.47
N LYS A 421 -33.37 1.88 34.79
CA LYS A 421 -34.03 3.20 34.82
C LYS A 421 -33.81 4.06 33.57
N LYS A 422 -32.84 3.75 32.71
CA LYS A 422 -32.68 4.42 31.42
C LYS A 422 -33.29 3.52 30.34
N ASN A 423 -34.23 4.04 29.55
CA ASN A 423 -34.81 3.34 28.39
C ASN A 423 -33.68 2.65 27.61
N GLY A 424 -33.59 1.33 27.76
CA GLY A 424 -32.38 0.57 27.43
C GLY A 424 -32.07 0.66 25.94
N MET A 425 -31.04 1.43 25.59
CA MET A 425 -30.51 1.44 24.24
C MET A 425 -29.97 0.05 23.90
N ILE A 426 -30.26 -0.40 22.67
CA ILE A 426 -29.95 -1.75 22.24
C ILE A 426 -28.55 -1.78 21.67
N ILE A 427 -27.57 -2.25 22.46
CA ILE A 427 -26.28 -2.70 21.93
C ILE A 427 -26.48 -4.08 21.29
N GLU A 428 -25.93 -4.25 20.09
CA GLU A 428 -25.91 -5.45 19.28
C GLU A 428 -25.31 -6.64 20.04
N ASN A 429 -25.77 -7.86 19.77
CA ASN A 429 -25.25 -9.04 20.46
C ASN A 429 -23.78 -9.31 20.14
N GLU A 430 -23.38 -9.09 18.89
CA GLU A 430 -21.98 -9.24 18.50
C GLU A 430 -21.11 -8.14 19.13
N CYS A 431 -21.58 -6.88 19.17
CA CYS A 431 -20.87 -5.80 19.87
C CYS A 431 -20.65 -6.12 21.35
N LYS A 432 -21.67 -6.68 22.04
CA LYS A 432 -21.54 -7.13 23.43
C LYS A 432 -20.43 -8.16 23.59
N ARG A 433 -20.42 -9.19 22.74
CA ARG A 433 -19.40 -10.24 22.79
C ARG A 433 -17.99 -9.69 22.60
N GLN A 434 -17.82 -8.77 21.63
CA GLN A 434 -16.53 -8.11 21.39
C GLN A 434 -16.07 -7.30 22.61
N LEU A 435 -17.00 -6.54 23.23
CA LEU A 435 -16.69 -5.74 24.42
C LEU A 435 -16.38 -6.60 25.65
N GLU A 436 -17.09 -7.72 25.84
CA GLU A 436 -16.79 -8.70 26.88
C GLU A 436 -15.35 -9.24 26.73
N ASN A 437 -14.98 -9.63 25.51
CA ASN A 437 -13.63 -10.11 25.20
C ASN A 437 -12.56 -9.07 25.52
N ILE A 438 -12.77 -7.80 25.13
CA ILE A 438 -11.84 -6.70 25.41
C ILE A 438 -11.71 -6.45 26.92
N ILE A 439 -12.83 -6.40 27.65
CA ILE A 439 -12.83 -6.17 29.10
C ILE A 439 -12.08 -7.30 29.83
N LEU A 440 -12.32 -8.56 29.46
CA LEU A 440 -11.63 -9.71 30.06
C LEU A 440 -10.14 -9.73 29.72
N ALA A 441 -9.76 -9.35 28.50
CA ALA A 441 -8.37 -9.25 28.10
C ALA A 441 -7.64 -8.14 28.87
N ALA A 442 -8.24 -6.96 29.03
CA ALA A 442 -7.69 -5.84 29.79
C ALA A 442 -7.51 -6.14 31.29
N GLN A 443 -8.31 -7.05 31.86
CA GLN A 443 -8.10 -7.54 33.22
C GLN A 443 -6.87 -8.45 33.36
N SER A 444 -6.38 -9.01 32.25
CA SER A 444 -5.26 -9.97 32.22
C SER A 444 -3.97 -9.38 31.68
N ASP A 445 -4.02 -8.22 31.04
CA ASP A 445 -2.85 -7.45 30.63
C ASP A 445 -3.17 -5.95 30.68
N ILE A 446 -2.55 -5.25 31.62
CA ILE A 446 -2.70 -3.80 31.81
C ILE A 446 -2.34 -2.99 30.55
N HIS A 447 -1.51 -3.52 29.65
CA HIS A 447 -1.14 -2.83 28.41
C HIS A 447 -2.29 -2.76 27.40
N LEU A 448 -3.36 -3.53 27.60
CA LEU A 448 -4.60 -3.49 26.81
C LEU A 448 -5.61 -2.47 27.35
N ASP A 449 -5.24 -1.73 28.40
CA ASP A 449 -5.96 -0.57 28.90
C ASP A 449 -5.01 0.64 28.92
N PRO A 450 -4.90 1.39 27.81
CA PRO A 450 -3.96 2.50 27.72
C PRO A 450 -4.21 3.59 28.76
N GLU A 451 -5.47 3.83 29.15
CA GLU A 451 -5.83 4.82 30.16
C GLU A 451 -5.31 4.39 31.53
N LEU A 452 -5.62 3.15 31.95
CA LEU A 452 -5.12 2.59 33.21
C LEU A 452 -3.60 2.49 33.22
N TYR A 453 -3.00 2.01 32.12
CA TYR A 453 -1.56 1.90 31.98
C TYR A 453 -0.89 3.26 32.15
N SER A 454 -1.39 4.32 31.51
CA SER A 454 -0.80 5.66 31.58
C SER A 454 -0.70 6.18 33.03
N VAL A 455 -1.72 5.90 33.85
CA VAL A 455 -1.79 6.33 35.26
C VAL A 455 -0.92 5.43 36.14
N CYS A 456 -0.93 4.12 35.89
CA CYS A 456 -0.22 3.12 36.70
C CYS A 456 1.25 2.91 36.29
N MET A 457 1.69 3.43 35.15
CA MET A 457 3.02 3.19 34.57
C MET A 457 4.19 3.39 35.54
N PRO A 458 4.24 4.43 36.41
CA PRO A 458 5.30 4.57 37.41
C PRO A 458 5.37 3.38 38.38
N TYR A 459 4.21 2.84 38.77
CA TYR A 459 4.10 1.69 39.68
C TYR A 459 4.44 0.39 38.96
N VAL A 460 3.95 0.20 37.73
CA VAL A 460 4.30 -0.97 36.90
C VAL A 460 5.82 -1.06 36.73
N ARG A 461 6.49 0.05 36.40
CA ARG A 461 7.96 0.09 36.28
C ARG A 461 8.69 -0.16 37.59
N ALA A 462 8.10 0.23 38.73
CA ALA A 462 8.72 0.06 40.04
C ALA A 462 8.59 -1.38 40.56
N PHE A 463 7.41 -2.00 40.39
CA PHE A 463 7.03 -3.23 41.09
C PHE A 463 6.89 -4.47 40.18
N CYS A 464 6.76 -4.31 38.86
CA CYS A 464 6.49 -5.41 37.93
C CYS A 464 7.64 -5.64 36.93
N LYS A 465 8.89 -5.36 37.31
CA LYS A 465 10.06 -5.45 36.41
C LYS A 465 10.31 -6.86 35.85
N ASP A 466 9.98 -7.89 36.63
CA ASP A 466 10.24 -9.29 36.28
C ASP A 466 9.02 -9.97 35.61
N VAL A 467 7.92 -9.23 35.41
CA VAL A 467 6.72 -9.74 34.73
C VAL A 467 6.88 -9.50 33.23
N GLN A 468 6.83 -10.56 32.43
CA GLN A 468 6.88 -10.43 30.98
C GLN A 468 5.64 -9.68 30.46
N ARG A 469 5.82 -8.85 29.43
CA ARG A 469 4.70 -8.17 28.75
C ARG A 469 3.76 -9.22 28.16
N GLY A 470 2.45 -9.06 28.37
CA GLY A 470 1.44 -10.05 27.98
C GLY A 470 1.07 -11.08 29.07
N ASP A 471 1.83 -11.15 30.18
CA ASP A 471 1.58 -12.07 31.31
C ASP A 471 1.07 -11.35 32.58
N GLY A 472 0.60 -10.11 32.45
CA GLY A 472 0.29 -9.21 33.56
C GLY A 472 -1.04 -9.49 34.27
N ARG A 473 -1.06 -10.47 35.18
CA ARG A 473 -2.22 -10.76 36.05
C ARG A 473 -2.53 -9.69 37.10
#